data_AF-A0A973JSL7-F1
#
_entry.id   AF-A0A973JSL7-F1
#
_cell.length_a   1.000
_cell.length_b   1.000
_cell.length_c   1.000
_cell.angle_alpha   90.00
_cell.angle_beta   90.00
_cell.angle_gamma   90.00
#
_symmetry.space_group_name_H-M   'P 1'
#
loop_
_entity.id
_entity.type
_entity.pdbx_description
1 polymer ?
#
loop_
_entity_poly.entity_id
_entity_poly.type
_entity_poly.pdbx_seq_one_letter_code
_entity_poly.pdbx_strand_id
1 'polypeptide(L)' 'SKFIQCNFFKTSLKGIDFSQCEFSHPVVSSQLTELKGIVLNPVQALNLVSLIGIVVKED' A
#
# COMPACT_ATOMS: atom_id res chain seq x y z
N SER A 1 5.85 -13.46 2.50
CA SER A 1 6.43 -13.15 1.18
C SER A 1 6.85 -11.69 1.10
N LYS A 2 7.70 -11.31 0.14
CA LYS A 2 8.20 -9.93 -0.05
C LYS A 2 7.65 -9.32 -1.34
N PHE A 3 7.01 -8.17 -1.23
CA PHE A 3 6.43 -7.39 -2.32
C PHE A 3 6.93 -5.94 -2.21
N ILE A 4 8.12 -5.70 -2.76
CA ILE A 4 8.82 -4.42 -2.67
C ILE A 4 8.95 -3.89 -4.08
N GLN A 5 8.48 -2.66 -4.33
CA GLN A 5 8.51 -2.03 -5.67
C GLN A 5 7.81 -2.85 -6.77
N CYS A 6 6.88 -3.74 -6.37
CA CYS A 6 6.10 -4.52 -7.32
C CYS A 6 5.14 -3.62 -8.10
N ASN A 7 4.97 -3.94 -9.38
CA ASN A 7 4.03 -3.24 -10.25
C ASN A 7 2.63 -3.84 -10.15
N PHE A 8 1.71 -3.04 -9.63
CA PHE A 8 0.29 -3.37 -9.53
C PHE A 8 -0.56 -2.46 -10.42
N PHE A 9 0.01 -1.69 -11.34
CA PHE A 9 -0.75 -0.83 -12.25
C PHE A 9 -1.86 -1.61 -12.95
N LYS A 10 -3.10 -1.11 -12.87
CA LYS A 10 -4.32 -1.77 -13.38
C LYS A 10 -4.65 -3.14 -12.73
N THR A 11 -4.02 -3.50 -11.63
CA THR A 11 -4.29 -4.74 -10.88
C THR A 11 -5.03 -4.41 -9.59
N SER A 12 -6.30 -4.80 -9.48
CA SER A 12 -7.08 -4.57 -8.26
C SER A 12 -6.58 -5.46 -7.11
N LEU A 13 -6.28 -4.86 -5.96
CA LEU A 13 -5.88 -5.56 -4.74
C LEU A 13 -7.02 -5.68 -3.71
N LYS A 14 -8.26 -5.45 -4.15
CA LYS A 14 -9.44 -5.51 -3.29
C LYS A 14 -9.58 -6.91 -2.66
N GLY A 15 -9.64 -6.96 -1.34
CA GLY A 15 -9.80 -8.20 -0.57
C GLY A 15 -8.51 -9.01 -0.40
N ILE A 16 -7.38 -8.53 -0.92
CA ILE A 16 -6.08 -9.18 -0.70
C ILE A 16 -5.51 -8.71 0.64
N ASP A 17 -5.05 -9.68 1.45
CA ASP A 17 -4.41 -9.42 2.74
C ASP A 17 -2.89 -9.55 2.66
N PHE A 18 -2.21 -8.42 2.84
CA PHE A 18 -0.75 -8.32 2.93
C PHE A 18 -0.26 -8.05 4.36
N SER A 19 -1.12 -8.08 5.37
CA SER A 19 -0.77 -7.73 6.76
C SER A 19 0.38 -8.58 7.34
N GLN A 20 0.55 -9.81 6.86
CA GLN A 20 1.61 -10.76 7.25
C GLN A 20 2.79 -10.82 6.25
N CYS A 21 2.77 -9.99 5.20
CA CYS A 21 3.84 -9.91 4.21
C CYS A 21 4.72 -8.67 4.41
N GLU A 22 5.86 -8.65 3.75
CA GLU A 22 6.57 -7.39 3.54
C GLU A 22 5.96 -6.73 2.29
N PHE A 23 5.36 -5.55 2.46
CA PHE A 23 4.70 -4.79 1.39
C PHE A 23 5.14 -3.34 1.48
N SER A 24 5.82 -2.83 0.44
CA SER A 24 6.27 -1.44 0.41
C SER A 24 6.49 -0.92 -1.01
N HIS A 25 6.35 0.40 -1.17
CA HIS A 25 6.61 1.13 -2.41
C HIS A 25 5.92 0.54 -3.66
N PRO A 26 4.63 0.18 -3.62
CA PRO A 26 3.96 -0.39 -4.80
C PRO A 26 3.91 0.62 -5.95
N VAL A 27 4.09 0.16 -7.19
CA VAL A 27 3.83 0.98 -8.38
C VAL A 27 2.35 0.84 -8.73
N VAL A 28 1.59 1.93 -8.61
CA VAL A 28 0.13 2.00 -8.84
C VAL A 28 -0.22 3.24 -9.66
N SER A 29 -1.47 3.34 -10.12
CA SER A 29 -1.95 4.55 -10.77
C SER A 29 -1.98 5.75 -9.83
N SER A 30 -1.95 6.97 -10.39
CA SER A 30 -2.11 8.22 -9.63
C SER A 30 -3.46 8.33 -8.91
N GLN A 31 -4.47 7.55 -9.34
CA GLN A 31 -5.80 7.51 -8.74
C GLN A 31 -5.90 6.52 -7.59
N LEU A 32 -4.85 5.73 -7.33
CA LEU A 32 -4.74 4.76 -6.24
C LEU A 32 -5.87 3.71 -6.21
N THR A 33 -6.54 3.49 -7.35
CA THR A 33 -7.71 2.61 -7.44
C THR A 33 -7.40 1.17 -7.09
N GLU A 34 -6.17 0.75 -7.36
CA GLU A 34 -5.65 -0.59 -7.12
C GLU A 34 -5.59 -0.92 -5.62
N LEU A 35 -5.37 0.10 -4.78
CA LEU A 35 -5.26 -0.04 -3.33
C LEU A 35 -6.61 -0.05 -2.61
N LYS A 36 -7.72 0.24 -3.31
CA LYS A 36 -9.05 0.30 -2.66
C LYS A 36 -9.47 -1.09 -2.16
N GLY A 37 -9.55 -1.23 -0.84
CA GLY A 37 -9.98 -2.48 -0.18
C GLY A 37 -8.87 -3.50 0.04
N ILE A 38 -7.60 -3.12 -0.09
CA ILE A 38 -6.46 -3.91 0.38
C ILE A 38 -6.46 -3.99 1.91
N VAL A 39 -5.99 -5.10 2.47
CA VAL A 39 -5.76 -5.24 3.92
C VAL A 39 -4.26 -5.16 4.21
N LEU A 40 -3.90 -4.22 5.08
CA LEU A 40 -2.53 -3.91 5.49
C LEU A 40 -2.44 -3.81 7.01
N ASN A 41 -1.25 -4.04 7.55
CA ASN A 41 -0.98 -3.72 8.95
C ASN A 41 -0.71 -2.21 9.13
N PRO A 42 -0.69 -1.69 10.37
CA PRO A 42 -0.53 -0.25 10.63
C PRO A 42 0.75 0.35 10.04
N VAL A 43 1.88 -0.35 10.16
CA VAL A 43 3.18 0.13 9.66
C VAL A 43 3.16 0.25 8.12
N GLN A 44 2.60 -0.74 7.43
CA GLN A 44 2.44 -0.69 5.97
C GLN A 44 1.52 0.44 5.54
N ALA A 45 0.41 0.67 6.25
CA ALA A 45 -0.51 1.75 5.96
C ALA A 45 0.15 3.12 6.14
N LEU A 46 0.92 3.31 7.22
CA LEU A 46 1.71 4.52 7.47
C LEU A 46 2.71 4.81 6.34
N ASN A 47 3.47 3.80 5.93
CA ASN A 47 4.39 3.94 4.80
C ASN A 47 3.66 4.38 3.53
N LEU A 48 2.47 3.82 3.27
CA LEU A 48 1.68 4.15 2.08
C LEU A 48 1.18 5.59 2.07
N VAL A 49 0.67 6.08 3.21
CA VAL A 49 0.19 7.47 3.30
C VAL A 49 1.33 8.47 3.16
N SER A 50 2.52 8.15 3.67
CA SER A 50 3.72 8.98 3.47
C SER A 50 4.13 9.07 1.99
N LEU A 51 3.99 8.00 1.21
CA LEU A 51 4.33 8.01 -0.23
C LEU A 51 3.45 8.94 -1.06
N ILE A 52 2.24 9.25 -0.60
CA ILE A 52 1.31 10.16 -1.29
C ILE A 52 1.33 11.57 -0.68
N GLY A 53 2.33 11.87 0.16
CA GLY A 53 2.54 13.20 0.73
C GLY A 53 1.70 13.52 1.97
N ILE A 54 1.04 12.52 2.58
CA ILE A 54 0.35 12.71 3.85
C ILE A 54 1.36 12.66 4.98
N VAL A 55 1.35 13.69 5.82
CA VAL A 55 2.16 13.78 7.03
C VAL A 55 1.34 13.29 8.22
N VAL A 56 1.80 12.21 8.85
CA VAL A 56 1.25 11.70 10.11
C VAL A 56 2.09 12.26 11.24
N LYS A 57 1.46 12.90 12.23
CA LYS A 57 2.12 13.34 13.45
C LYS A 57 2.03 12.23 14.48
N GLU A 58 3.13 12.01 15.19
CA GLU A 58 3.14 11.21 16.42
C GLU A 58 2.82 12.13 17.59
N ASP A 59 2.07 11.62 18.57
CA ASP A 59 1.76 12.31 19.82
C ASP A 59 2.97 12.33 20.77
#